data_AF-X1ACJ7-F1
#
_entry.id   AF-X1ACJ7-F1
#
_cell.length_a   1.000
_cell.length_b   1.000
_cell.length_c   1.000
_cell.angle_alpha   90.00
_cell.angle_beta   90.00
_cell.angle_gamma   90.00
#
_symmetry.space_group_name_H-M   'P 1'
#
loop_
_entity.id
_entity.type
_entity.pdbx_description
1 polymer ?
#
loop_
_entity_poly.entity_id
_entity_poly.type
_entity_poly.pdbx_seq_one_letter_code
_entity_poly.pdbx_strand_id
1 'polypeptide(L)'
;MYIGIDGCKAGWFVVSLDDKDEFKIDIFSNIHALWDTYSCSSSILIDIPIGLPGGNITNRKCDLGARKILGPKKGSCVFPAPCRPAVYANDYRKANNLNRKIIGKGLSYQVWNIIPKIRETDKLVTDNSNAHKVIRESHPEICFWSMAGKVMTYSKKTAGGIRERLKILKSVYS
;
A
#
# COMPACT_ATOMS: atom_id res chain seq x y z
N MET A 1 -7.61 -6.59 -17.65
CA MET A 1 -6.85 -7.26 -16.56
C MET A 1 -6.39 -6.26 -15.49
N TYR A 2 -6.68 -6.57 -14.22
CA TYR A 2 -6.31 -5.80 -13.03
C TYR A 2 -5.45 -6.64 -12.09
N ILE A 3 -4.46 -6.04 -11.44
CA ILE A 3 -3.52 -6.75 -10.58
C ILE A 3 -3.56 -6.17 -9.17
N GLY A 4 -3.71 -7.02 -8.14
CA GLY A 4 -3.52 -6.66 -6.74
C GLY A 4 -2.24 -7.29 -6.20
N ILE A 5 -1.41 -6.51 -5.52
CA ILE A 5 -0.10 -6.97 -5.03
C ILE A 5 0.16 -6.58 -3.57
N ASP A 6 0.82 -7.47 -2.83
CA ASP A 6 1.24 -7.22 -1.45
C ASP A 6 2.63 -7.80 -1.17
N GLY A 7 3.35 -7.18 -0.23
CA GLY A 7 4.68 -7.62 0.16
C GLY A 7 4.63 -8.87 1.03
N CYS A 8 5.46 -9.87 0.73
CA CYS A 8 5.60 -11.08 1.54
C CYS A 8 7.07 -11.44 1.74
N LYS A 9 7.36 -12.43 2.59
CA LYS A 9 8.74 -12.88 2.85
C LYS A 9 9.47 -13.38 1.60
N ALA A 10 8.73 -13.92 0.63
CA ALA A 10 9.27 -14.42 -0.64
C ALA A 10 9.39 -13.32 -1.72
N GLY A 11 8.91 -12.10 -1.46
CA GLY A 11 8.92 -10.99 -2.40
C GLY A 11 7.57 -10.28 -2.49
N TRP A 12 6.89 -10.44 -3.62
CA TRP A 12 5.60 -9.84 -3.94
C TRP A 12 4.58 -10.91 -4.27
N PHE A 13 3.55 -11.01 -3.46
CA PHE A 13 2.37 -11.84 -3.72
C PHE A 13 1.45 -11.09 -4.68
N VAL A 14 0.99 -11.78 -5.73
CA VAL A 14 0.22 -11.18 -6.80
C VAL A 14 -1.08 -11.95 -6.98
N VAL A 15 -2.16 -11.22 -7.17
CA VAL A 15 -3.43 -11.74 -7.68
C VAL A 15 -3.76 -10.96 -8.95
N SER A 16 -3.79 -11.64 -10.10
CA SER A 16 -4.28 -11.06 -11.36
C SER A 16 -5.74 -11.43 -11.55
N LEU A 17 -6.56 -10.50 -12.03
CA LEU A 17 -7.96 -10.70 -12.39
C LEU A 17 -8.15 -10.31 -13.86
N ASP A 18 -8.55 -11.25 -14.70
CA ASP A 18 -8.81 -10.99 -16.12
C ASP A 18 -10.23 -10.44 -16.35
N ASP A 19 -10.60 -10.23 -17.61
CA ASP A 19 -11.89 -9.63 -17.97
C ASP A 19 -13.05 -10.64 -17.90
N LYS A 20 -12.78 -11.90 -17.53
CA LYS A 20 -13.76 -12.98 -17.28
C LYS A 20 -13.89 -13.30 -15.79
N ASP A 21 -13.32 -12.47 -14.93
CA ASP A 21 -13.23 -12.68 -13.48
C ASP A 21 -12.44 -13.94 -13.08
N GLU A 22 -11.61 -14.49 -13.97
CA GLU A 22 -10.69 -15.56 -13.62
C GLU A 22 -9.45 -14.97 -12.93
N PHE A 23 -9.06 -15.57 -11.80
CA PHE A 23 -7.88 -15.13 -11.06
C PHE A 23 -6.72 -16.10 -11.16
N LYS A 24 -5.50 -15.54 -11.14
CA LYS A 24 -4.25 -16.31 -10.98
C LYS A 24 -3.44 -15.71 -9.84
N ILE A 25 -2.60 -16.57 -9.25
CA ILE A 25 -1.73 -16.21 -8.15
C ILE A 25 -0.29 -16.45 -8.57
N ASP A 26 0.56 -15.45 -8.36
CA ASP A 26 2.00 -15.53 -8.60
C ASP A 26 2.79 -14.99 -7.40
N ILE A 27 4.08 -15.33 -7.36
CA ILE A 27 5.04 -14.74 -6.43
C ILE A 27 6.29 -14.32 -7.21
N PHE A 28 6.66 -13.05 -7.10
CA PHE A 28 7.90 -12.52 -7.69
C PHE A 28 8.87 -12.10 -6.60
N SER A 29 10.16 -12.35 -6.79
CA SER A 29 11.18 -11.99 -5.79
C SER A 29 11.34 -10.47 -5.60
N ASN A 30 11.08 -9.68 -6.64
CA ASN A 30 11.23 -8.23 -6.65
C ASN A 30 10.21 -7.56 -7.60
N ILE A 31 10.02 -6.24 -7.44
CA ILE A 31 8.98 -5.50 -8.18
C ILE A 31 9.29 -5.36 -9.68
N HIS A 32 10.56 -5.42 -10.09
CA HIS A 32 10.93 -5.32 -11.50
C HIS A 32 10.50 -6.57 -12.27
N ALA A 33 10.74 -7.77 -11.73
CA ALA A 33 10.27 -9.01 -12.36
C ALA A 33 8.74 -9.08 -12.48
N LEU A 34 8.03 -8.57 -11.46
CA LEU A 34 6.57 -8.40 -11.50
C LEU A 34 6.16 -7.42 -12.61
N TRP A 35 6.83 -6.28 -12.68
CA TRP A 35 6.57 -5.26 -13.69
C TRP A 35 6.83 -5.76 -15.12
N ASP A 36 7.90 -6.50 -15.35
CA ASP A 36 8.21 -7.07 -16.67
C ASP A 36 7.09 -8.01 -17.15
N THR A 37 6.44 -8.71 -16.22
CA THR A 37 5.30 -9.60 -16.51
C THR A 37 3.99 -8.83 -16.71
N TYR A 38 3.74 -7.81 -15.88
CA TYR A 38 2.42 -7.18 -15.75
C TYR A 38 2.34 -5.72 -16.25
N SER A 39 3.39 -5.20 -16.90
CA SER A 39 3.47 -3.80 -17.33
C SER A 39 2.37 -3.32 -18.28
N CYS A 40 1.74 -4.25 -19.02
CA CYS A 40 0.63 -3.98 -19.92
C CYS A 40 -0.75 -4.09 -19.26
N SER A 41 -0.82 -4.34 -17.95
CA SER A 41 -2.09 -4.40 -17.21
C SER A 41 -2.78 -3.04 -17.15
N SER A 42 -4.10 -3.04 -17.02
CA SER A 42 -4.87 -1.79 -16.91
C SER A 42 -4.53 -1.02 -15.63
N SER A 43 -4.27 -1.74 -14.53
CA SER A 43 -3.83 -1.16 -13.26
C SER A 43 -3.17 -2.21 -12.38
N ILE A 44 -2.19 -1.78 -11.58
CA ILE A 44 -1.56 -2.56 -10.52
C ILE A 44 -1.79 -1.83 -9.20
N LEU A 45 -2.48 -2.47 -8.26
CA LEU A 45 -2.90 -1.91 -6.97
C LEU A 45 -2.03 -2.46 -5.84
N ILE A 46 -1.43 -1.56 -5.05
CA ILE A 46 -0.44 -1.91 -4.01
C ILE A 46 -0.69 -1.16 -2.68
N ASP A 47 -0.59 -1.84 -1.54
CA ASP A 47 -0.66 -1.24 -0.19
C ASP A 47 0.73 -0.72 0.26
N ILE A 48 1.35 0.12 -0.56
CA ILE A 48 2.64 0.77 -0.30
C ILE A 48 2.52 2.26 -0.64
N PRO A 49 3.08 3.16 0.18
CA PRO A 49 3.04 4.59 -0.10
C PRO A 49 3.76 4.96 -1.41
N ILE A 50 3.06 5.63 -2.33
CA ILE A 50 3.60 6.18 -3.59
C ILE A 50 3.63 7.72 -3.55
N GLY A 51 4.78 8.32 -3.89
CA GLY A 51 4.96 9.77 -3.77
C GLY A 51 5.32 10.17 -2.34
N LEU A 52 6.52 9.74 -1.92
CA LEU A 52 7.06 9.96 -0.58
C LEU A 52 7.24 11.45 -0.26
N PRO A 53 6.93 11.89 0.98
CA PRO A 53 7.08 13.28 1.39
C PRO A 53 8.56 13.73 1.40
N GLY A 54 8.76 15.03 1.17
CA GLY A 54 10.05 15.69 1.05
C GLY A 54 9.89 17.17 0.65
N GLY A 55 10.87 18.01 0.99
CA GLY A 55 10.80 19.46 0.76
C GLY A 55 9.58 20.08 1.44
N ASN A 56 8.72 20.74 0.66
CA ASN A 56 7.50 21.39 1.15
C ASN A 56 6.32 20.44 1.39
N ILE A 57 6.44 19.16 1.00
CA ILE A 57 5.38 18.16 1.19
C ILE A 57 5.68 17.37 2.45
N THR A 58 4.99 17.70 3.55
CA THR A 58 5.09 16.99 4.83
C THR A 58 3.91 16.07 5.10
N ASN A 59 2.76 16.31 4.45
CA ASN A 59 1.55 15.49 4.57
C ASN A 59 0.98 15.17 3.18
N ARG A 60 0.77 13.88 2.91
CA ARG A 60 0.16 13.42 1.64
C ARG A 60 -1.36 13.60 1.70
N LYS A 61 -1.94 14.23 0.67
CA LYS A 61 -3.39 14.51 0.60
C LYS A 61 -4.22 13.22 0.66
N CYS A 62 -3.76 12.14 0.02
CA CYS A 62 -4.40 10.83 0.07
C CYS A 62 -4.47 10.28 1.49
N ASP A 63 -3.38 10.34 2.26
CA ASP A 63 -3.34 9.88 3.65
C ASP A 63 -4.35 10.68 4.52
N LEU A 64 -4.40 12.01 4.36
CA LEU A 64 -5.33 12.86 5.09
C LEU A 64 -6.80 12.53 4.75
N GLY A 65 -7.09 12.35 3.46
CA GLY A 65 -8.41 11.94 3.00
C GLY A 65 -8.83 10.58 3.55
N ALA A 66 -7.94 9.59 3.48
CA ALA A 66 -8.18 8.25 4.01
C ALA A 66 -8.43 8.27 5.53
N ARG A 67 -7.64 9.04 6.30
CA ARG A 67 -7.87 9.20 7.75
C ARG A 67 -9.20 9.85 8.07
N LYS A 68 -9.61 10.86 7.28
CA LYS A 68 -10.91 11.53 7.44
C LYS A 68 -12.06 10.55 7.21
N ILE A 69 -11.96 9.72 6.16
CA ILE A 69 -12.95 8.69 5.83
C ILE A 69 -13.07 7.63 6.93
N LEU A 70 -11.93 7.12 7.42
CA LEU A 70 -11.91 6.05 8.43
C LEU A 70 -12.26 6.56 9.85
N GLY A 71 -12.22 7.87 10.06
CA GLY A 71 -12.54 8.50 11.33
C GLY A 71 -11.54 8.17 12.46
N PRO A 72 -11.82 8.63 13.69
CA PRO A 72 -10.85 8.59 14.80
C PRO A 72 -10.44 7.18 15.22
N LYS A 73 -11.37 6.21 15.12
CA LYS A 73 -11.14 4.83 15.58
C LYS A 73 -10.24 4.02 14.65
N LYS A 74 -10.20 4.35 13.36
CA LYS A 74 -9.52 3.53 12.33
C LYS A 74 -8.56 4.32 11.45
N GLY A 75 -8.55 5.66 11.52
CA GLY A 75 -7.61 6.49 10.79
C GLY A 75 -6.14 6.20 11.14
N SER A 76 -5.85 5.68 12.33
CA SER A 76 -4.50 5.23 12.71
C SER A 76 -3.98 4.04 11.90
N CYS A 77 -4.86 3.30 11.19
CA CYS A 77 -4.45 2.25 10.27
C CYS A 77 -3.75 2.79 9.02
N VAL A 78 -3.99 4.06 8.67
CA VAL A 78 -3.29 4.76 7.57
C VAL A 78 -2.03 5.38 8.16
N PHE A 79 -0.94 4.62 8.14
CA PHE A 79 0.34 5.08 8.68
C PHE A 79 0.91 6.23 7.85
N PRO A 80 1.55 7.23 8.47
CA PRO A 80 2.23 8.28 7.72
C PRO A 80 3.36 7.68 6.85
N ALA A 81 3.40 8.05 5.58
CA ALA A 81 4.52 7.69 4.71
C ALA A 81 5.85 8.28 5.25
N PRO A 82 6.95 7.52 5.22
CA PRO A 82 8.26 8.03 5.60
C PRO A 82 8.78 9.05 4.57
N CYS A 83 9.60 10.01 4.99
CA CYS A 83 10.27 10.89 4.03
C CYS A 83 11.26 10.11 3.17
N ARG A 84 11.46 10.56 1.92
CA ARG A 84 12.36 9.89 0.98
C ARG A 84 13.77 9.66 1.59
N PRO A 85 14.44 10.64 2.23
CA PRO A 85 15.74 10.37 2.86
C PRO A 85 15.75 9.28 3.94
N ALA A 86 14.64 9.11 4.68
CA ALA A 86 14.53 8.03 5.66
C ALA A 86 14.41 6.65 4.99
N VAL A 87 13.75 6.55 3.83
CA VAL A 87 13.63 5.31 3.04
C VAL A 87 14.99 4.83 2.54
N TYR A 88 15.91 5.74 2.22
CA TYR A 88 17.25 5.40 1.73
C TYR A 88 18.34 5.39 2.81
N ALA A 89 17.99 5.53 4.08
CA ALA A 89 18.96 5.38 5.16
C ALA A 89 19.35 3.90 5.39
N ASN A 90 20.59 3.70 5.84
CA ASN A 90 21.20 2.38 6.02
C ASN A 90 20.76 1.66 7.30
N ASP A 91 20.25 2.41 8.28
CA ASP A 91 19.83 1.88 9.58
C ASP A 91 18.65 2.65 10.15
N TYR A 92 17.95 2.00 11.10
CA TYR A 92 16.75 2.55 11.72
C TYR A 92 17.01 3.86 12.48
N ARG A 93 18.15 3.98 13.18
CA ARG A 93 18.46 5.18 13.98
C ARG A 93 18.60 6.39 13.07
N LYS A 94 19.35 6.26 11.97
CA LYS A 94 19.51 7.31 10.96
C LYS A 94 18.18 7.63 10.28
N ALA A 95 17.42 6.61 9.85
CA ALA A 95 16.13 6.80 9.20
C ALA A 95 15.12 7.54 10.11
N ASN A 96 15.01 7.12 11.37
CA ASN A 96 14.12 7.75 12.35
C ASN A 96 14.52 9.20 12.64
N ASN A 97 15.83 9.49 12.76
CA ASN A 97 16.32 10.86 12.95
C ASN A 97 15.99 11.75 11.74
N LEU A 98 16.21 11.27 10.52
CA LEU A 98 15.86 11.98 9.29
C LEU A 98 14.34 12.24 9.20
N ASN A 99 13.52 11.23 9.52
CA ASN A 99 12.07 11.37 9.49
C ASN A 99 11.56 12.38 10.51
N ARG A 100 12.11 12.39 11.73
CA ARG A 100 11.80 13.40 12.75
C ARG A 100 12.19 14.80 12.30
N LYS A 101 13.38 14.96 11.72
CA LYS A 101 13.88 16.25 11.25
C LYS A 101 13.02 16.83 10.12
N ILE A 102 12.58 15.99 9.18
CA ILE A 102 11.90 16.45 7.95
C ILE A 102 10.37 16.50 8.11
N ILE A 103 9.78 15.53 8.81
CA ILE A 103 8.31 15.35 8.92
C ILE A 103 7.80 15.73 10.33
N GLY A 104 8.70 15.92 11.30
CA GLY A 104 8.33 16.16 12.70
C GLY A 104 7.84 14.91 13.43
N LYS A 105 7.91 13.72 12.81
CA LYS A 105 7.39 12.46 13.37
C LYS A 105 8.42 11.34 13.31
N GLY A 106 8.42 10.49 14.33
CA GLY A 106 9.23 9.28 14.36
C GLY A 106 8.74 8.22 13.37
N LEU A 107 9.65 7.32 13.02
CA LEU A 107 9.36 6.15 12.20
C LEU A 107 8.95 4.97 13.09
N SER A 108 7.78 4.39 12.85
CA SER A 108 7.37 3.18 13.57
C SER A 108 8.11 1.94 13.04
N TYR A 109 8.26 0.90 13.87
CA TYR A 109 8.81 -0.38 13.41
C TYR A 109 7.98 -1.02 12.30
N GLN A 110 6.66 -0.81 12.30
CA GLN A 110 5.80 -1.30 11.24
C GLN A 110 6.16 -0.68 9.88
N VAL A 111 6.37 0.64 9.83
CA VAL A 111 6.82 1.31 8.59
C VAL A 111 8.26 0.91 8.25
N TRP A 112 9.15 0.80 9.24
CA TRP A 112 10.53 0.34 9.03
C TRP A 112 10.59 -1.03 8.35
N ASN A 113 9.77 -1.99 8.79
CA ASN A 113 9.76 -3.35 8.24
C ASN A 113 9.31 -3.41 6.78
N ILE A 114 8.58 -2.40 6.28
CA ILE A 114 8.16 -2.32 4.87
C ILE A 114 9.04 -1.37 4.04
N ILE A 115 10.03 -0.70 4.63
CA ILE A 115 10.94 0.21 3.89
C ILE A 115 11.58 -0.46 2.66
N PRO A 116 12.06 -1.71 2.70
CA PRO A 116 12.60 -2.36 1.50
C PRO A 116 11.60 -2.35 0.34
N LYS A 117 10.33 -2.65 0.60
CA LYS A 117 9.25 -2.66 -0.39
C LYS A 117 8.84 -1.26 -0.84
N ILE A 118 8.86 -0.28 0.08
CA ILE A 118 8.70 1.13 -0.26
C ILE A 118 9.81 1.58 -1.22
N ARG A 119 11.07 1.21 -0.95
CA ARG A 119 12.24 1.60 -1.75
C ARG A 119 12.20 0.97 -3.15
N GLU A 120 11.88 -0.32 -3.25
CA GLU A 120 11.67 -1.01 -4.53
C GLU A 120 10.61 -0.28 -5.38
N THR A 121 9.45 0.00 -4.78
CA THR A 121 8.33 0.68 -5.45
C THR A 121 8.68 2.10 -5.86
N ASP A 122 9.27 2.87 -4.94
CA ASP A 122 9.69 4.25 -5.16
C ASP A 122 10.68 4.35 -6.34
N LYS A 123 11.65 3.43 -6.41
CA LYS A 123 12.62 3.35 -7.50
C LYS A 123 11.94 3.06 -8.84
N LEU A 124 11.14 2.00 -8.92
CA LEU A 124 10.44 1.63 -10.15
C LEU A 124 9.55 2.77 -10.67
N VAL A 125 8.74 3.37 -9.78
CA VAL A 125 7.79 4.42 -10.15
C VAL A 125 8.51 5.73 -10.51
N THR A 126 9.63 6.05 -9.87
CA THR A 126 10.41 7.26 -10.19
C THR A 126 11.19 7.10 -11.50
N ASP A 127 11.76 5.92 -11.75
CA ASP A 127 12.64 5.67 -12.90
C ASP A 127 11.85 5.31 -14.18
N ASN A 128 10.56 4.89 -14.06
CA ASN A 128 9.74 4.47 -15.19
C ASN A 128 8.39 5.21 -15.24
N SER A 129 8.24 6.10 -16.23
CA SER A 129 7.04 6.92 -16.41
C SER A 129 5.78 6.12 -16.74
N ASN A 130 5.90 4.93 -17.33
CA ASN A 130 4.77 4.03 -17.54
C ASN A 130 4.33 3.37 -16.23
N ALA A 131 5.30 2.92 -15.42
CA ALA A 131 5.01 2.36 -14.09
C ALA A 131 4.27 3.36 -13.20
N HIS A 132 4.65 4.65 -13.24
CA HIS A 132 3.93 5.71 -12.53
C HIS A 132 2.45 5.87 -12.95
N LYS A 133 2.10 5.52 -14.19
CA LYS A 133 0.70 5.62 -14.67
C LYS A 133 -0.14 4.41 -14.26
N VAL A 134 0.48 3.22 -14.30
CA VAL A 134 -0.18 1.92 -14.10
C VAL A 134 -0.23 1.51 -12.63
N ILE A 135 0.83 1.74 -11.85
CA ILE A 135 0.91 1.35 -10.44
C ILE A 135 0.25 2.42 -9.58
N ARG A 136 -0.74 2.02 -8.77
CA ARG A 136 -1.53 2.90 -7.92
C ARG A 136 -1.58 2.38 -6.49
N GLU A 137 -1.48 3.28 -5.54
CA GLU A 137 -1.66 2.96 -4.13
C GLU A 137 -3.12 2.58 -3.84
N SER A 138 -3.31 1.52 -3.06
CA SER A 138 -4.61 1.02 -2.64
C SER A 138 -4.55 0.57 -1.18
N HIS A 139 -5.37 1.17 -0.32
CA HIS A 139 -5.40 0.86 1.10
C HIS A 139 -6.61 -0.04 1.43
N PRO A 140 -6.42 -1.30 1.91
CA PRO A 140 -7.50 -2.26 2.07
C PRO A 140 -8.69 -1.79 2.90
N GLU A 141 -8.47 -1.05 4.00
CA GLU A 141 -9.58 -0.53 4.82
C GLU A 141 -10.43 0.53 4.08
N ILE A 142 -9.86 1.26 3.12
CA ILE A 142 -10.60 2.20 2.27
C ILE A 142 -11.41 1.43 1.22
N CYS A 143 -10.84 0.37 0.63
CA CYS A 143 -11.56 -0.52 -0.28
C CYS A 143 -12.79 -1.13 0.40
N PHE A 144 -12.63 -1.69 1.61
CA PHE A 144 -13.75 -2.24 2.37
C PHE A 144 -14.77 -1.18 2.76
N TRP A 145 -14.33 0.01 3.16
CA TRP A 145 -15.24 1.12 3.41
C TRP A 145 -16.06 1.49 2.17
N SER A 146 -15.41 1.55 1.00
CA SER A 146 -16.07 1.88 -0.27
C SER A 146 -17.13 0.86 -0.65
N MET A 147 -16.86 -0.43 -0.44
CA MET A 147 -17.82 -1.51 -0.76
C MET A 147 -18.96 -1.60 0.27
N ALA A 148 -18.67 -1.35 1.55
CA ALA A 148 -19.64 -1.52 2.63
C ALA A 148 -20.45 -0.26 2.95
N GLY A 149 -20.05 0.91 2.44
CA GLY A 149 -20.61 2.23 2.78
C GLY A 149 -20.33 2.66 4.24
N LYS A 150 -19.54 1.90 4.99
CA LYS A 150 -19.20 2.16 6.39
C LYS A 150 -17.86 1.55 6.77
N VAL A 151 -17.28 2.09 7.84
CA VAL A 151 -16.00 1.60 8.38
C VAL A 151 -16.19 0.23 9.02
N MET A 152 -15.21 -0.66 8.85
CA MET A 152 -15.25 -2.02 9.40
C MET A 152 -15.36 -2.03 10.92
N THR A 153 -16.34 -2.76 11.45
CA THR A 153 -16.67 -2.82 12.87
C THR A 153 -15.56 -3.54 13.63
N TYR A 154 -15.11 -4.68 13.11
CA TYR A 154 -14.20 -5.57 13.82
C TYR A 154 -12.76 -5.45 13.28
N SER A 155 -11.80 -5.81 14.12
CA SER A 155 -10.40 -5.92 13.72
C SER A 155 -10.23 -7.10 12.75
N LYS A 156 -9.44 -6.91 11.68
CA LYS A 156 -9.10 -7.98 10.72
C LYS A 156 -8.45 -9.22 11.34
N LYS A 157 -7.91 -9.09 12.56
CA LYS A 157 -7.28 -10.18 13.31
C LYS A 157 -8.28 -11.08 14.07
N THR A 158 -9.57 -10.71 14.12
CA THR A 158 -10.58 -11.51 14.82
C THR A 158 -11.42 -12.31 13.83
N ALA A 159 -11.98 -13.44 14.27
CA ALA A 159 -12.93 -14.21 13.47
C ALA A 159 -14.15 -13.38 13.04
N GLY A 160 -14.57 -12.40 13.87
CA GLY A 160 -15.60 -11.43 13.49
C GLY A 160 -15.20 -10.54 12.32
N GLY A 161 -13.98 -10.00 12.33
CA GLY A 161 -13.50 -9.13 11.25
C GLY A 161 -13.17 -9.85 9.95
N ILE A 162 -12.77 -11.12 10.02
CA ILE A 162 -12.62 -11.97 8.83
C ILE A 162 -14.00 -12.22 8.21
N ARG A 163 -14.99 -12.66 9.00
CA ARG A 163 -16.36 -12.90 8.53
C ARG A 163 -17.00 -11.64 7.95
N GLU A 164 -16.81 -10.49 8.59
CA GLU A 164 -17.31 -9.18 8.11
C GLU A 164 -16.78 -8.88 6.70
N ARG A 165 -15.46 -9.01 6.48
CA ARG A 165 -14.82 -8.76 5.18
C ARG A 165 -15.23 -9.77 4.12
N LEU A 166 -15.27 -11.06 4.46
CA LEU A 166 -15.72 -12.11 3.53
C LEU A 166 -17.17 -11.90 3.09
N LYS A 167 -18.05 -11.45 3.99
CA LYS A 167 -19.44 -11.13 3.65
C LYS A 167 -19.52 -9.99 2.62
N ILE A 168 -18.68 -8.96 2.77
CA ILE A 168 -18.61 -7.83 1.83
C ILE A 168 -18.05 -8.27 0.48
N LEU A 169 -16.99 -9.08 0.47
CA LEU A 169 -16.43 -9.60 -0.80
C LEU A 169 -17.46 -10.44 -1.56
N LYS A 170 -18.20 -11.32 -0.85
CA LYS A 170 -19.27 -12.13 -1.45
C LYS A 170 -20.45 -11.34 -2.00
N SER A 171 -20.67 -10.10 -1.54
CA SER A 171 -21.72 -9.25 -2.11
C SER A 171 -21.29 -8.52 -3.38
N VAL A 172 -19.99 -8.54 -3.70
CA VAL A 172 -19.41 -7.86 -4.87
C VAL A 172 -18.95 -8.88 -5.91
N TYR A 173 -18.38 -10.00 -5.47
CA TYR A 173 -17.92 -11.11 -6.30
C TYR A 173 -18.73 -12.37 -5.94
N SER A 174 -19.41 -12.94 -6.93
CA SER A 174 -20.20 -14.18 -6.78
C SER A 174 -19.38 -15.40 -7.15
#